data_AF-A0A7V4CMZ3-F1
#
_entry.id   AF-A0A7V4CMZ3-F1
#
_cell.length_a   1.000
_cell.length_b   1.000
_cell.length_c   1.000
_cell.angle_alpha   90.00
_cell.angle_beta   90.00
_cell.angle_gamma   90.00
#
_symmetry.space_group_name_H-M   'P 1'
#
loop_
_entity.id
_entity.type
_entity.pdbx_description
1 polymer ?
#
loop_
_entity_poly.entity_id
_entity_poly.type
_entity_poly.pdbx_seq_one_letter_code
_entity_poly.pdbx_strand_id
1 'polypeptide(L)'
;MKKVLWVFAAVLVGLLVTSCALFEKPPLLKTVTVDGNLSDWGNYVYTDGNATDSQWGNENEIYKAGILFDATNLYIAGEFVKSDMNNFAVIVDFSGVTGAPDTSKHPWSRSYKFEKGDVDFMLETWGNGYNAWRFTSTEATEVTATLAATTTENGHTVVEIAVPLAKFGITDPNKLSVKAAFVLTGGMRDGKQYAGDFYPNQGFETGDGGYTAPLVIKKTISNPTK
;
A
#
# COMPACT_ATOMS: atom_id res chain seq x y z
N MET A 1 47.98 -33.84 -7.28
CA MET A 1 46.63 -33.88 -7.89
C MET A 1 45.50 -33.52 -6.93
N LYS A 2 45.46 -34.04 -5.68
CA LYS A 2 44.38 -33.72 -4.73
C LYS A 2 44.18 -32.20 -4.47
N LYS A 3 45.24 -31.43 -4.21
CA LYS A 3 45.13 -29.98 -3.89
C LYS A 3 44.53 -29.11 -5.03
N VAL A 4 44.80 -29.45 -6.29
CA VAL A 4 44.27 -28.72 -7.45
C VAL A 4 42.76 -28.97 -7.62
N LEU A 5 42.30 -30.19 -7.31
CA LEU A 5 40.89 -30.56 -7.36
C LEU A 5 40.03 -29.78 -6.34
N TRP A 6 40.58 -29.52 -5.13
CA TRP A 6 39.89 -28.75 -4.09
C TRP A 6 39.76 -27.27 -4.43
N VAL A 7 40.75 -26.68 -5.10
CA VAL A 7 40.68 -25.27 -5.54
C VAL A 7 39.66 -25.11 -6.66
N PHE A 8 39.61 -26.04 -7.62
CA PHE A 8 38.57 -26.02 -8.66
C PHE A 8 37.16 -26.20 -8.09
N ALA A 9 36.97 -27.10 -7.12
CA ALA A 9 35.67 -27.28 -6.46
C ALA A 9 35.24 -26.03 -5.67
N ALA A 10 36.15 -25.37 -4.96
CA ALA A 10 35.86 -24.14 -4.22
C ALA A 10 35.50 -22.96 -5.14
N VAL A 11 36.19 -22.83 -6.28
CA VAL A 11 35.88 -21.79 -7.29
C VAL A 11 34.54 -22.07 -7.98
N LEU A 12 34.24 -23.33 -8.29
CA LEU A 12 32.96 -23.71 -8.90
C LEU A 12 31.78 -23.50 -7.94
N VAL A 13 31.94 -23.84 -6.66
CA VAL A 13 30.94 -23.58 -5.62
C VAL A 13 30.79 -22.08 -5.38
N GLY A 14 31.89 -21.31 -5.35
CA GLY A 14 31.85 -19.85 -5.28
C GLY A 14 31.06 -19.23 -6.43
N LEU A 15 31.31 -19.68 -7.67
CA LEU A 15 30.59 -19.25 -8.86
C LEU A 15 29.10 -19.64 -8.82
N LEU A 16 28.78 -20.86 -8.38
CA LEU A 16 27.39 -21.33 -8.23
C LEU A 16 26.62 -20.54 -7.16
N VAL A 17 27.23 -20.27 -6.01
CA VAL A 17 26.61 -19.49 -4.92
C VAL A 17 26.40 -18.02 -5.34
N THR A 18 27.34 -17.43 -6.09
CA THR A 18 27.12 -16.08 -6.66
C THR A 18 26.08 -16.08 -7.77
N SER A 19 25.95 -17.16 -8.54
CA SER A 19 24.98 -17.25 -9.63
C SER A 19 23.53 -17.36 -9.12
N CYS A 20 23.29 -17.99 -7.96
CA CYS A 20 21.96 -18.03 -7.34
C CYS A 20 21.46 -16.64 -6.90
N ALA A 21 22.36 -15.77 -6.43
CA ALA A 21 22.02 -14.38 -6.08
C ALA A 21 21.81 -13.47 -7.31
N LEU A 22 22.26 -13.89 -8.50
CA LEU A 22 22.08 -13.18 -9.76
C LEU A 22 20.75 -13.50 -10.48
N PHE A 23 20.01 -14.52 -10.01
CA PHE A 23 18.67 -14.88 -10.49
C PHE A 23 17.51 -14.39 -9.60
N GLU A 24 17.80 -13.82 -8.43
CA GLU A 24 16.77 -13.12 -7.65
C GLU A 24 16.58 -11.74 -8.24
N LYS A 25 15.48 -11.55 -8.95
CA LYS A 25 15.03 -10.18 -9.15
C LYS A 25 13.52 -10.17 -9.10
N PRO A 26 12.94 -9.44 -8.15
CA PRO A 26 11.79 -8.65 -8.51
C PRO A 26 12.19 -7.19 -8.32
N PRO A 27 12.95 -6.64 -9.28
CA PRO A 27 13.17 -5.21 -9.32
C PRO A 27 11.90 -4.59 -9.88
N LEU A 28 11.89 -3.26 -9.96
CA LEU A 28 11.01 -2.42 -10.77
C LEU A 28 9.87 -3.19 -11.47
N LEU A 29 8.68 -3.14 -10.89
CA LEU A 29 7.58 -4.00 -11.31
C LEU A 29 7.08 -3.59 -12.69
N LYS A 30 6.61 -2.35 -12.79
CA LYS A 30 6.00 -1.80 -14.00
C LYS A 30 5.76 -0.30 -13.86
N THR A 31 5.84 0.43 -14.96
CA THR A 31 5.33 1.80 -15.05
C THR A 31 3.85 1.79 -15.44
N VAL A 32 3.06 2.58 -14.73
CA VAL A 32 1.62 2.79 -14.97
C VAL A 32 1.39 4.20 -15.52
N THR A 33 0.45 4.33 -16.45
CA THR A 33 -0.06 5.60 -16.94
C THR A 33 -1.16 6.07 -15.98
N VAL A 34 -0.98 7.22 -15.34
CA VAL A 34 -2.00 7.75 -14.42
C VAL A 34 -3.08 8.48 -15.22
N ASP A 35 -4.14 7.77 -15.62
CA ASP A 35 -5.23 8.31 -16.43
C ASP A 35 -6.65 7.95 -15.94
N GLY A 36 -6.73 7.24 -14.80
CA GLY A 36 -7.95 6.76 -14.17
C GLY A 36 -8.50 5.50 -14.81
N ASN A 37 -7.65 4.70 -15.49
CA ASN A 37 -8.00 3.44 -16.13
C ASN A 37 -7.06 2.31 -15.69
N LEU A 38 -7.61 1.29 -15.02
CA LEU A 38 -6.82 0.21 -14.43
C LEU A 38 -6.33 -0.86 -15.43
N SER A 39 -6.55 -0.68 -16.73
CA SER A 39 -6.26 -1.72 -17.75
C SER A 39 -4.77 -2.05 -17.90
N ASP A 40 -3.88 -1.10 -17.64
CA ASP A 40 -2.43 -1.30 -17.76
C ASP A 40 -1.80 -1.91 -16.48
N TRP A 41 -2.55 -2.06 -15.39
CA TRP A 41 -2.06 -2.67 -14.15
C TRP A 41 -1.85 -4.18 -14.25
N GLY A 42 -2.62 -4.86 -15.11
CA GLY A 42 -2.61 -6.31 -15.22
C GLY A 42 -2.90 -6.98 -13.88
N ASN A 43 -2.02 -7.89 -13.43
CA ASN A 43 -2.21 -8.68 -12.21
C ASN A 43 -1.88 -7.94 -10.91
N TYR A 44 -1.54 -6.65 -10.96
CA TYR A 44 -1.22 -5.84 -9.77
C TYR A 44 -2.41 -5.02 -9.26
N VAL A 45 -3.58 -5.15 -9.90
CA VAL A 45 -4.86 -4.75 -9.35
C VAL A 45 -5.57 -6.01 -8.89
N TYR A 46 -5.95 -6.01 -7.63
CA TYR A 46 -6.60 -7.11 -6.96
C TYR A 46 -8.08 -6.78 -6.78
N THR A 47 -8.94 -7.72 -7.14
CA THR A 47 -10.39 -7.59 -6.97
C THR A 47 -10.80 -8.09 -5.59
N ASP A 48 -11.70 -7.39 -4.93
CA ASP A 48 -12.37 -7.93 -3.75
C ASP A 48 -13.30 -9.08 -4.15
N GLY A 49 -13.05 -10.24 -3.56
CA GLY A 49 -13.86 -11.43 -3.78
C GLY A 49 -15.25 -11.34 -3.13
N ASN A 50 -15.47 -10.37 -2.24
CA ASN A 50 -16.70 -10.19 -1.51
C ASN A 50 -17.07 -8.71 -1.36
N ALA A 51 -17.38 -8.04 -2.48
CA ALA A 51 -17.72 -6.61 -2.51
C ALA A 51 -19.12 -6.26 -1.95
N THR A 52 -19.44 -6.79 -0.77
CA THR A 52 -20.63 -6.51 0.04
C THR A 52 -20.36 -6.68 1.55
N ASP A 53 -19.10 -6.78 1.99
CA ASP A 53 -18.72 -7.02 3.39
C ASP A 53 -18.35 -5.76 4.17
N SER A 54 -18.51 -4.60 3.55
CA SER A 54 -18.48 -3.33 4.28
C SER A 54 -19.45 -3.30 5.47
N GLN A 55 -18.92 -2.93 6.62
CA GLN A 55 -19.70 -2.67 7.84
C GLN A 55 -20.60 -1.42 7.72
N TRP A 56 -20.39 -0.60 6.68
CA TRP A 56 -21.22 0.58 6.38
C TRP A 56 -22.16 0.35 5.19
N GLY A 57 -22.29 -0.91 4.75
CA GLY A 57 -23.13 -1.31 3.63
C GLY A 57 -22.57 -0.94 2.27
N ASN A 58 -23.33 -1.30 1.23
CA ASN A 58 -22.89 -1.26 -0.17
C ASN A 58 -22.59 0.14 -0.73
N GLU A 59 -22.90 1.21 0.00
CA GLU A 59 -22.53 2.58 -0.39
C GLU A 59 -21.11 2.96 0.06
N ASN A 60 -20.42 2.07 0.78
CA ASN A 60 -19.04 2.22 1.21
C ASN A 60 -18.28 0.91 0.98
N GLU A 61 -17.88 0.63 -0.26
CA GLU A 61 -17.32 -0.66 -0.64
C GLU A 61 -16.08 -0.50 -1.52
N ILE A 62 -15.03 -1.28 -1.26
CA ILE A 62 -13.81 -1.36 -2.07
C ILE A 62 -13.94 -2.56 -3.01
N TYR A 63 -14.05 -2.28 -4.30
CA TYR A 63 -14.13 -3.33 -5.32
C TYR A 63 -12.76 -3.79 -5.81
N LYS A 64 -11.81 -2.86 -5.90
CA LYS A 64 -10.44 -3.16 -6.33
C LYS A 64 -9.42 -2.30 -5.61
N ALA A 65 -8.25 -2.86 -5.40
CA ALA A 65 -7.10 -2.16 -4.86
C ALA A 65 -5.84 -2.62 -5.58
N GLY A 66 -4.88 -1.71 -5.78
CA GLY A 66 -3.61 -2.03 -6.41
C GLY A 66 -2.48 -1.19 -5.85
N ILE A 67 -1.31 -1.81 -5.70
CA ILE A 67 -0.09 -1.09 -5.34
C ILE A 67 1.10 -1.70 -6.07
N LEU A 68 1.91 -0.90 -6.74
CA LEU A 68 3.14 -1.33 -7.39
C LEU A 68 4.11 -0.16 -7.49
N PHE A 69 5.33 -0.39 -7.97
CA PHE A 69 6.30 0.70 -8.16
C PHE A 69 7.21 0.46 -9.36
N ASP A 70 7.75 1.55 -9.88
CA ASP A 70 8.83 1.55 -10.87
C ASP A 70 10.10 2.22 -10.33
N ALA A 71 10.98 2.68 -11.23
CA ALA A 71 12.24 3.32 -10.85
C ALA A 71 12.04 4.66 -10.10
N THR A 72 10.87 5.26 -10.20
CA THR A 72 10.63 6.66 -9.82
C THR A 72 9.40 6.85 -8.96
N ASN A 73 8.36 6.05 -9.14
CA ASN A 73 7.06 6.25 -8.49
C ASN A 73 6.57 4.99 -7.78
N LEU A 74 5.92 5.21 -6.64
CA LEU A 74 4.88 4.32 -6.13
C LEU A 74 3.59 4.61 -6.90
N TYR A 75 2.91 3.57 -7.34
CA TYR A 75 1.59 3.65 -7.95
C TYR A 75 0.55 3.01 -7.03
N ILE A 76 -0.59 3.68 -6.88
CA ILE A 76 -1.74 3.23 -6.09
C ILE A 76 -2.99 3.26 -6.99
N ALA A 77 -3.76 2.18 -6.97
CA ALA A 77 -5.05 2.06 -7.64
C ALA A 77 -6.17 1.76 -6.63
N GLY A 78 -7.36 2.28 -6.91
CA GLY A 78 -8.57 1.94 -6.20
C GLY A 78 -9.78 1.99 -7.12
N GLU A 79 -10.72 1.06 -6.93
CA GLU A 79 -12.09 1.16 -7.42
C GLU A 79 -13.01 0.98 -6.21
N PHE A 80 -13.82 1.99 -5.90
CA PHE A 80 -14.64 2.00 -4.68
C PHE A 80 -15.91 2.84 -4.86
N VAL A 81 -16.89 2.61 -3.99
CA VAL A 81 -17.97 3.56 -3.69
C VAL A 81 -17.81 4.04 -2.25
N LYS A 82 -18.15 5.30 -2.00
CA LYS A 82 -18.14 5.87 -0.66
C LYS A 82 -19.25 6.90 -0.52
N SER A 83 -19.88 6.94 0.64
CA SER A 83 -20.88 7.94 0.98
C SER A 83 -20.36 8.89 2.09
N ASP A 84 -21.11 9.96 2.31
CA ASP A 84 -20.85 10.94 3.37
C ASP A 84 -19.42 11.51 3.34
N MET A 85 -18.82 11.68 4.52
CA MET A 85 -17.46 12.20 4.73
C MET A 85 -16.43 11.07 4.87
N ASN A 86 -16.75 9.86 4.39
CA ASN A 86 -15.80 8.75 4.38
C ASN A 86 -14.76 8.94 3.28
N ASN A 87 -13.56 8.45 3.52
CA ASN A 87 -12.43 8.57 2.62
C ASN A 87 -11.93 7.19 2.21
N PHE A 88 -11.54 7.04 0.95
CA PHE A 88 -10.70 5.91 0.57
C PHE A 88 -9.27 6.25 0.94
N ALA A 89 -8.65 5.41 1.76
CA ALA A 89 -7.31 5.61 2.26
C ALA A 89 -6.41 4.41 1.99
N VAL A 90 -5.12 4.69 1.87
CA VAL A 90 -4.08 3.69 1.64
C VAL A 90 -2.97 3.94 2.64
N ILE A 91 -2.56 2.90 3.35
CA ILE A 91 -1.56 2.96 4.41
C ILE A 91 -0.42 2.04 4.00
N VAL A 92 0.82 2.53 4.03
CA VAL A 92 1.97 1.91 3.36
C VAL A 92 3.17 1.81 4.30
N ASP A 93 3.86 0.67 4.24
CA ASP A 93 5.13 0.32 4.88
C ASP A 93 6.16 0.00 3.77
N PHE A 94 7.28 0.72 3.75
CA PHE A 94 8.38 0.57 2.82
C PHE A 94 9.58 -0.07 3.52
N SER A 95 10.14 -1.13 2.95
CA SER A 95 11.39 -1.69 3.48
C SER A 95 12.55 -0.71 3.35
N GLY A 96 13.30 -0.52 4.43
CA GLY A 96 14.49 0.34 4.45
C GLY A 96 14.18 1.82 4.64
N VAL A 97 12.90 2.18 4.83
CA VAL A 97 12.48 3.50 5.30
C VAL A 97 12.19 3.40 6.80
N THR A 98 12.48 4.47 7.54
CA THR A 98 12.15 4.57 8.97
C THR A 98 10.87 5.37 9.13
N GLY A 99 9.77 4.67 9.37
CA GLY A 99 8.44 5.24 9.52
C GLY A 99 8.09 5.62 10.95
N ALA A 100 6.79 5.72 11.21
CA ALA A 100 6.20 5.92 12.53
C ALA A 100 5.58 4.60 13.04
N PRO A 101 5.54 4.36 14.36
CA PRO A 101 4.89 3.18 14.92
C PRO A 101 3.36 3.17 14.71
N ASP A 102 2.76 4.33 14.46
CA ASP A 102 1.34 4.51 14.15
C ASP A 102 1.10 5.86 13.44
N THR A 103 -0.14 6.11 13.04
CA THR A 103 -0.55 7.38 12.42
C THR A 103 -0.94 8.47 13.42
N SER A 104 -0.55 8.40 14.71
CA SER A 104 -0.98 9.40 15.73
C SER A 104 -0.58 10.84 15.40
N LYS A 105 0.37 11.05 14.49
CA LYS A 105 0.78 12.37 13.97
C LYS A 105 -0.07 12.87 12.80
N HIS A 106 -1.04 12.09 12.33
CA HIS A 106 -1.90 12.43 11.21
C HIS A 106 -2.74 13.69 11.51
N PRO A 107 -2.79 14.69 10.61
CA PRO A 107 -3.47 15.96 10.90
C PRO A 107 -4.99 15.83 11.08
N TRP A 108 -5.61 14.80 10.49
CA TRP A 108 -7.04 14.52 10.62
C TRP A 108 -7.37 13.47 11.68
N SER A 109 -6.44 13.22 12.61
CA SER A 109 -6.64 12.27 13.72
C SER A 109 -7.07 10.88 13.24
N ARG A 110 -6.28 10.29 12.33
CA ARG A 110 -6.38 8.86 11.99
C ARG A 110 -5.49 8.06 12.93
N SER A 111 -5.91 6.86 13.32
CA SER A 111 -5.14 6.01 14.23
C SER A 111 -5.08 4.57 13.75
N TYR A 112 -4.03 4.29 12.99
CA TYR A 112 -3.69 3.01 12.40
C TYR A 112 -2.25 2.64 12.75
N LYS A 113 -1.97 1.35 12.83
CA LYS A 113 -0.60 0.81 12.89
C LYS A 113 -0.52 -0.53 12.19
N PHE A 114 0.65 -0.91 11.71
CA PHE A 114 0.88 -2.29 11.27
C PHE A 114 1.11 -3.21 12.48
N GLU A 115 0.67 -4.47 12.37
CA GLU A 115 1.08 -5.52 13.30
C GLU A 115 2.58 -5.77 13.20
N LYS A 116 3.13 -5.67 11.97
CA LYS A 116 4.54 -5.91 11.65
C LYS A 116 5.04 -4.91 10.61
N GLY A 117 5.77 -3.91 11.09
CA GLY A 117 6.30 -2.82 10.27
C GLY A 117 5.94 -1.47 10.86
N ASP A 118 6.34 -0.41 10.18
CA ASP A 118 6.03 0.97 10.53
C ASP A 118 5.09 1.56 9.47
N VAL A 119 4.42 2.66 9.81
CA VAL A 119 3.69 3.46 8.83
C VAL A 119 4.65 4.48 8.24
N ASP A 120 4.94 4.38 6.95
CA ASP A 120 5.80 5.35 6.25
C ASP A 120 4.99 6.36 5.44
N PHE A 121 3.80 5.95 4.99
CA PHE A 121 2.98 6.78 4.13
C PHE A 121 1.49 6.47 4.32
N MET A 122 0.67 7.52 4.28
CA MET A 122 -0.77 7.41 4.19
C MET A 122 -1.29 8.38 3.14
N LEU A 123 -2.26 7.96 2.34
CA LEU A 123 -3.02 8.81 1.42
C LEU A 123 -4.49 8.67 1.72
N GLU A 124 -5.24 9.76 1.62
CA GLU A 124 -6.70 9.79 1.70
C GLU A 124 -7.29 10.57 0.53
N THR A 125 -8.34 10.04 -0.09
CA THR A 125 -9.16 10.76 -1.07
C THR A 125 -10.32 11.46 -0.38
N TRP A 126 -10.70 12.64 -0.88
CA TRP A 126 -11.85 13.40 -0.39
C TRP A 126 -12.44 14.23 -1.53
N GLY A 127 -13.77 14.26 -1.69
CA GLY A 127 -14.39 14.89 -2.87
C GLY A 127 -13.72 14.44 -4.17
N ASN A 128 -13.19 15.40 -4.94
CA ASN A 128 -12.42 15.17 -6.17
C ASN A 128 -10.89 15.28 -5.97
N GLY A 129 -10.42 15.34 -4.71
CA GLY A 129 -9.03 15.59 -4.35
C GLY A 129 -8.42 14.49 -3.47
N TYR A 130 -7.22 14.77 -3.00
CA TYR A 130 -6.49 13.90 -2.08
C TYR A 130 -5.65 14.74 -1.12
N ASN A 131 -5.24 14.13 -0.01
CA ASN A 131 -4.06 14.54 0.74
C ASN A 131 -3.22 13.30 1.02
N ALA A 132 -1.91 13.49 1.13
CA ALA A 132 -0.98 12.40 1.32
C ALA A 132 0.15 12.83 2.25
N TRP A 133 0.56 11.94 3.13
CA TRP A 133 1.50 12.23 4.20
C TRP A 133 2.57 11.16 4.29
N ARG A 134 3.82 11.61 4.33
CA ARG A 134 4.94 10.80 4.79
C ARG A 134 5.01 10.86 6.30
N PHE A 135 5.23 9.71 6.91
CA PHE A 135 5.39 9.54 8.35
C PHE A 135 6.85 9.29 8.69
N THR A 136 7.26 9.85 9.82
CA THR A 136 8.51 9.54 10.51
C THR A 136 8.20 9.36 11.99
N SER A 137 9.16 8.88 12.79
CA SER A 137 9.00 8.73 14.24
C SER A 137 8.50 10.00 14.97
N THR A 138 8.71 11.20 14.40
CA THR A 138 8.39 12.46 15.07
C THR A 138 7.24 13.25 14.42
N GLU A 139 7.02 13.10 13.11
CA GLU A 139 6.12 13.97 12.35
C GLU A 139 5.41 13.27 11.18
N ALA A 140 4.31 13.90 10.74
CA ALA A 140 3.67 13.61 9.46
C ALA A 140 3.79 14.86 8.56
N THR A 141 4.41 14.70 7.39
CA THR A 141 4.65 15.79 6.44
C THR A 141 3.89 15.53 5.16
N GLU A 142 3.19 16.53 4.65
CA GLU A 142 2.45 16.42 3.40
C GLU A 142 3.39 16.19 2.21
N VAL A 143 2.99 15.30 1.30
CA VAL A 143 3.70 15.02 0.05
C VAL A 143 2.73 15.11 -1.12
N THR A 144 3.24 15.58 -2.25
CA THR A 144 2.47 15.71 -3.48
C THR A 144 2.49 14.42 -4.29
N ALA A 145 1.34 14.09 -4.87
CA ALA A 145 1.12 13.00 -5.81
C ALA A 145 0.45 13.51 -7.10
N THR A 146 0.49 12.70 -8.15
CA THR A 146 -0.38 12.87 -9.32
C THR A 146 -1.60 11.99 -9.11
N LEU A 147 -2.82 12.53 -9.31
CA LEU A 147 -4.08 11.80 -9.23
C LEU A 147 -4.79 11.89 -10.58
N ALA A 148 -5.28 10.77 -11.08
CA ALA A 148 -6.33 10.71 -12.08
C ALA A 148 -7.52 9.93 -11.50
N ALA A 149 -8.74 10.39 -11.81
CA ALA A 149 -9.95 9.74 -11.34
C ALA A 149 -11.01 9.72 -12.43
N THR A 150 -11.75 8.62 -12.51
CA THR A 150 -12.90 8.44 -13.39
C THR A 150 -14.07 7.83 -12.62
N THR A 151 -15.23 7.75 -13.26
CA THR A 151 -16.41 7.08 -12.71
C THR A 151 -16.85 6.00 -13.69
N THR A 152 -17.08 4.79 -13.17
CA THR A 152 -17.59 3.67 -13.99
C THR A 152 -19.07 3.87 -14.33
N GLU A 153 -19.59 3.08 -15.27
CA GLU A 153 -21.03 3.09 -15.60
C GLU A 153 -21.91 2.73 -14.38
N ASN A 154 -21.37 1.97 -13.43
CA ASN A 154 -22.06 1.59 -12.19
C ASN A 154 -21.88 2.62 -11.06
N GLY A 155 -21.28 3.78 -11.34
CA GLY A 155 -21.08 4.85 -10.36
C GLY A 155 -19.91 4.65 -9.41
N HIS A 156 -19.03 3.66 -9.64
CA HIS A 156 -17.83 3.48 -8.83
C HIS A 156 -16.80 4.55 -9.16
N THR A 157 -16.12 5.07 -8.16
CA THR A 157 -14.94 5.92 -8.36
C THR A 157 -13.73 5.03 -8.62
N VAL A 158 -13.02 5.31 -9.71
CA VAL A 158 -11.72 4.71 -10.02
C VAL A 158 -10.67 5.77 -9.81
N VAL A 159 -9.61 5.46 -9.08
CA VAL A 159 -8.46 6.35 -8.89
C VAL A 159 -7.17 5.65 -9.28
N GLU A 160 -6.29 6.41 -9.89
CA GLU A 160 -4.87 6.08 -10.08
C GLU A 160 -4.02 7.20 -9.54
N ILE A 161 -2.99 6.84 -8.79
CA ILE A 161 -2.15 7.80 -8.09
C ILE A 161 -0.68 7.42 -8.28
N ALA A 162 0.16 8.41 -8.62
CA ALA A 162 1.61 8.26 -8.62
C ALA A 162 2.25 9.16 -7.56
N VAL A 163 3.10 8.58 -6.72
CA VAL A 163 3.85 9.29 -5.67
C VAL A 163 5.34 9.11 -5.92
N PRO A 164 6.13 10.19 -6.11
CA PRO A 164 7.56 10.05 -6.35
C PRO A 164 8.28 9.40 -5.17
N LEU A 165 9.00 8.30 -5.41
CA LEU A 165 9.74 7.54 -4.39
C LEU A 165 10.81 8.39 -3.68
N ALA A 166 11.36 9.39 -4.38
CA ALA A 166 12.31 10.35 -3.83
C ALA A 166 11.74 11.14 -2.63
N LYS A 167 10.41 11.28 -2.51
CA LYS A 167 9.76 11.91 -1.33
C LYS A 167 10.00 11.12 -0.04
N PHE A 168 10.28 9.83 -0.15
CA PHE A 168 10.57 8.94 0.97
C PHE A 168 12.07 8.69 1.18
N GLY A 169 12.94 9.33 0.37
CA GLY A 169 14.38 9.09 0.40
C GLY A 169 14.80 7.76 -0.22
N ILE A 170 13.92 7.10 -0.97
CA ILE A 170 14.22 5.85 -1.65
C ILE A 170 15.04 6.16 -2.91
N THR A 171 16.31 5.73 -2.92
CA THR A 171 17.25 5.98 -4.03
C THR A 171 17.59 4.71 -4.83
N ASP A 172 17.28 3.52 -4.30
CA ASP A 172 17.50 2.24 -4.98
C ASP A 172 16.25 1.36 -4.91
N PRO A 173 15.27 1.57 -5.82
CA PRO A 173 14.02 0.81 -5.81
C PRO A 173 14.19 -0.69 -6.11
N ASN A 174 15.38 -1.15 -6.55
CA ASN A 174 15.61 -2.58 -6.74
C ASN A 174 15.69 -3.35 -5.41
N LYS A 175 15.85 -2.65 -4.29
CA LYS A 175 15.82 -3.22 -2.93
C LYS A 175 14.51 -2.94 -2.20
N LEU A 176 13.57 -2.26 -2.86
CA LEU A 176 12.31 -1.86 -2.25
C LEU A 176 11.36 -3.06 -2.19
N SER A 177 10.71 -3.20 -1.05
CA SER A 177 9.45 -3.90 -0.90
C SER A 177 8.46 -2.97 -0.22
N VAL A 178 7.21 -3.10 -0.60
CA VAL A 178 6.09 -2.26 -0.21
C VAL A 178 5.00 -3.17 0.33
N LYS A 179 4.52 -2.87 1.53
CA LYS A 179 3.28 -3.44 2.05
C LYS A 179 2.22 -2.36 2.13
N ALA A 180 0.98 -2.68 1.77
CA ALA A 180 -0.11 -1.75 1.95
C ALA A 180 -1.42 -2.41 2.33
N ALA A 181 -2.25 -1.64 3.02
CA ALA A 181 -3.66 -1.90 3.21
C ALA A 181 -4.46 -0.69 2.75
N PHE A 182 -5.66 -0.98 2.27
CA PHE A 182 -6.64 -0.04 1.75
C PHE A 182 -7.84 -0.07 2.68
N VAL A 183 -8.44 1.09 2.91
CA VAL A 183 -9.53 1.20 3.88
C VAL A 183 -10.49 2.31 3.48
N LEU A 184 -11.79 2.05 3.61
CA LEU A 184 -12.79 3.11 3.67
C LEU A 184 -12.87 3.59 5.11
N THR A 185 -12.32 4.77 5.37
CA THR A 185 -12.05 5.28 6.71
C THR A 185 -12.93 6.48 7.06
N GLY A 186 -13.29 6.53 8.34
CA GLY A 186 -14.01 7.62 8.99
C GLY A 186 -13.16 8.21 10.12
N GLY A 187 -13.73 9.18 10.83
CA GLY A 187 -13.08 9.86 11.96
C GLY A 187 -12.74 8.94 13.13
N MET A 188 -11.93 9.46 14.05
CA MET A 188 -11.84 8.87 15.39
C MET A 188 -12.95 9.39 16.29
N ARG A 189 -13.53 8.52 17.12
CA ARG A 189 -14.49 8.89 18.16
C ARG A 189 -14.46 7.85 19.28
N ASP A 190 -14.59 8.31 20.54
CA ASP A 190 -14.73 7.44 21.72
C ASP A 190 -13.63 6.35 21.84
N GLY A 191 -12.38 6.71 21.50
CA GLY A 191 -11.24 5.79 21.54
C GLY A 191 -11.18 4.77 20.39
N LYS A 192 -12.06 4.92 19.39
CA LYS A 192 -12.13 4.07 18.21
C LYS A 192 -11.67 4.78 16.95
N GLN A 193 -11.01 4.04 16.07
CA GLN A 193 -10.85 4.39 14.66
C GLN A 193 -11.96 3.71 13.87
N TYR A 194 -12.71 4.50 13.09
CA TYR A 194 -13.80 4.01 12.26
C TYR A 194 -13.29 3.61 10.88
N ALA A 195 -13.61 2.38 10.47
CA ALA A 195 -13.30 1.82 9.16
C ALA A 195 -14.44 0.90 8.71
N GLY A 196 -15.01 1.20 7.55
CA GLY A 196 -16.17 0.47 7.02
C GLY A 196 -15.75 -0.80 6.34
N ASP A 197 -14.66 -0.71 5.59
CA ASP A 197 -14.22 -1.76 4.69
C ASP A 197 -12.70 -1.73 4.52
N PHE A 198 -12.09 -2.89 4.24
CA PHE A 198 -10.67 -3.07 4.04
C PHE A 198 -10.35 -3.97 2.86
N TYR A 199 -9.35 -3.57 2.08
CA TYR A 199 -8.63 -4.49 1.22
C TYR A 199 -7.14 -4.59 1.61
N PRO A 200 -6.59 -5.79 1.85
CA PRO A 200 -7.31 -7.05 2.06
C PRO A 200 -8.15 -7.01 3.33
N ASN A 201 -9.21 -7.82 3.39
CA ASN A 201 -9.98 -8.07 4.61
C ASN A 201 -9.08 -8.50 5.78
N GLN A 202 -9.11 -7.77 6.90
CA GLN A 202 -8.26 -7.94 8.06
C GLN A 202 -8.72 -9.07 8.99
N GLY A 203 -9.96 -9.54 8.86
CA GLY A 203 -10.56 -10.65 9.59
C GLY A 203 -11.14 -10.28 10.96
N PHE A 204 -11.34 -8.99 11.22
CA PHE A 204 -12.01 -8.49 12.43
C PHE A 204 -13.24 -7.64 12.12
N GLU A 205 -13.54 -7.43 10.84
CA GLU A 205 -14.61 -6.57 10.33
C GLU A 205 -15.95 -7.04 10.89
N THR A 206 -16.45 -6.33 11.90
CA THR A 206 -17.67 -6.68 12.63
C THR A 206 -18.31 -5.42 13.20
N GLY A 207 -19.64 -5.45 13.37
CA GLY A 207 -20.38 -4.42 14.09
C GLY A 207 -20.57 -3.15 13.28
N ASP A 208 -20.24 -2.00 13.88
CA ASP A 208 -20.47 -0.65 13.33
C ASP A 208 -19.26 -0.06 12.58
N GLY A 209 -18.22 -0.87 12.37
CA GLY A 209 -16.95 -0.42 11.81
C GLY A 209 -16.07 0.38 12.78
N GLY A 210 -16.44 0.49 14.07
CA GLY A 210 -15.64 1.20 15.07
C GLY A 210 -14.74 0.27 15.88
N TYR A 211 -13.43 0.36 15.69
CA TYR A 211 -12.44 -0.52 16.32
C TYR A 211 -11.51 0.24 17.27
N THR A 212 -11.03 -0.43 18.32
CA THR A 212 -10.08 0.15 19.29
C THR A 212 -8.87 0.77 18.58
N ALA A 213 -8.60 2.04 18.87
CA ALA A 213 -7.45 2.76 18.33
C ALA A 213 -6.16 2.49 19.15
N PRO A 214 -4.97 2.42 18.52
CA PRO A 214 -4.77 2.38 17.07
C PRO A 214 -5.23 1.05 16.47
N LEU A 215 -5.95 1.15 15.34
CA LEU A 215 -6.45 0.00 14.62
C LEU A 215 -5.28 -0.74 13.97
N VAL A 216 -5.17 -2.04 14.27
CA VAL A 216 -4.02 -2.86 13.87
C VAL A 216 -4.26 -3.51 12.51
N ILE A 217 -3.46 -3.13 11.53
CA ILE A 217 -3.42 -3.72 10.18
C ILE A 217 -2.62 -5.03 10.27
N LYS A 218 -3.30 -6.14 10.01
CA LYS A 218 -2.76 -7.51 10.08
C LYS A 218 -2.41 -8.07 8.72
N LYS A 219 -3.18 -7.71 7.69
CA LYS A 219 -3.03 -8.21 6.33
C LYS A 219 -2.75 -7.07 5.36
N THR A 220 -1.89 -7.34 4.39
CA THR A 220 -1.43 -6.35 3.42
C THR A 220 -1.27 -6.99 2.05
N ILE A 221 -1.48 -6.22 0.99
CA ILE A 221 -0.84 -6.51 -0.30
C ILE A 221 0.67 -6.28 -0.11
N SER A 222 1.51 -7.14 -0.70
CA SER A 222 2.96 -7.01 -0.63
C SER A 222 3.57 -7.10 -2.02
N ASN A 223 4.40 -6.12 -2.37
CA ASN A 223 5.05 -6.05 -3.65
C ASN A 223 6.54 -5.66 -3.49
N PRO A 224 7.47 -6.38 -4.13
CA PRO A 224 7.23 -7.59 -4.89
C PRO A 224 6.78 -8.75 -4.00
N THR A 225 5.94 -9.63 -4.55
CA THR A 225 5.52 -10.88 -3.87
C THR A 225 6.73 -11.79 -3.70
N LYS A 226 7.00 -12.24 -2.47
CA LYS A 226 8.07 -13.22 -2.17
C LYS A 226 7.64 -14.65 -2.51
#